data_AF-A0A1G2DEL4-F1
#
_entry.id   AF-A0A1G2DEL4-F1
#
_cell.length_a   1.000
_cell.length_b   1.000
_cell.length_c   1.000
_cell.angle_alpha   90.00
_cell.angle_beta   90.00
_cell.angle_gamma   90.00
#
_symmetry.space_group_name_H-M   'P 1'
#
loop_
_entity.id
_entity.type
_entity.pdbx_description
1 polymer ?
#
loop_
_entity_poly.entity_id
_entity_poly.type
_entity_poly.pdbx_seq_one_letter_code
_entity_poly.pdbx_strand_id
1 'polypeptide(L)'
;MHIVYAFENAPEKYTRSIFLAGPTPRDDQTPSWRPQALRILETSGYDGVVFVPEARDGMWRKDYDGQLEWEDKHLNLADCVLFWVPREIKNMPAFTTNDEWGTWKYSGKSVFGAPPNAPKTNYQRYYAKKLLVPSAETLEGTAALALKMLGDGAERSDGEREVPLYIWRTPHFQAWYQAQKNAGNRLDGARVLSVFRVGKKKELIFLFVLHVNIYVKSENRNKTNEVVVSRPDISSILLYHPGKTSAETEVILIKEFRSPAATTDGNVWELPGGSASRPGIEPPENAVEELREETGFTIDPFRFKMHAPRQLAATLSTHKAHLFSARITKEELEWFRREKGVAHGDGEFSERTYVEIKTVREILDSPNPDWTTIGMIMSVIN
;
A
#
# COMPACT_ATOMS: atom_id res chain seq x y z
N MET A 1 -27.66 -8.06 2.25
CA MET A 1 -26.72 -7.97 3.39
C MET A 1 -26.63 -9.33 4.08
N HIS A 2 -25.44 -9.78 4.43
CA HIS A 2 -25.23 -11.00 5.23
C HIS A 2 -24.65 -10.62 6.59
N ILE A 3 -25.26 -11.07 7.69
CA ILE A 3 -24.88 -10.67 9.05
C ILE A 3 -24.24 -11.85 9.77
N VAL A 4 -23.00 -11.66 10.23
CA VAL A 4 -22.20 -12.64 10.95
C VAL A 4 -22.05 -12.15 12.38
N TYR A 5 -22.64 -12.87 13.31
CA TYR A 5 -22.56 -12.56 14.74
C TYR A 5 -21.35 -13.25 15.39
N ALA A 6 -21.03 -12.87 16.63
CA ALA A 6 -19.98 -13.51 17.39
C ALA A 6 -20.11 -15.04 17.38
N PHE A 7 -18.97 -15.74 17.29
CA PHE A 7 -18.84 -17.20 17.17
C PHE A 7 -19.34 -17.83 15.85
N GLU A 8 -19.80 -17.04 14.88
CA GLU A 8 -20.18 -17.53 13.55
C GLU A 8 -19.03 -17.40 12.55
N ASN A 9 -19.06 -18.24 11.51
CA ASN A 9 -18.09 -18.18 10.43
C ASN A 9 -18.51 -17.19 9.34
N ALA A 10 -17.57 -16.38 8.87
CA ALA A 10 -17.77 -15.55 7.69
C ALA A 10 -18.00 -16.40 6.41
N PRO A 11 -18.89 -15.98 5.48
CA PRO A 11 -19.09 -16.65 4.20
C PRO A 11 -17.80 -16.80 3.41
N GLU A 12 -17.58 -17.96 2.78
CA GLU A 12 -16.37 -18.27 1.99
C GLU A 12 -16.11 -17.30 0.82
N LYS A 13 -17.13 -16.53 0.41
CA LYS A 13 -17.07 -15.60 -0.70
C LYS A 13 -17.92 -14.35 -0.43
N TYR A 14 -17.36 -13.16 -0.66
CA TYR A 14 -18.08 -11.88 -0.61
C TYR A 14 -17.36 -10.76 -1.36
N THR A 15 -18.04 -9.63 -1.57
CA THR A 15 -17.49 -8.46 -2.30
C THR A 15 -16.96 -7.37 -1.37
N ARG A 16 -17.61 -7.16 -0.22
CA ARG A 16 -17.28 -6.09 0.73
C ARG A 16 -17.75 -6.48 2.13
N SER A 17 -17.05 -5.99 3.14
CA SER A 17 -17.36 -6.29 4.54
C SER A 17 -17.19 -5.09 5.48
N ILE A 18 -18.02 -5.01 6.52
CA ILE A 18 -17.95 -4.00 7.59
C ILE A 18 -17.88 -4.71 8.94
N PHE A 19 -16.97 -4.28 9.82
CA PHE A 19 -17.01 -4.63 11.24
C PHE A 19 -17.62 -3.48 12.05
N LEU A 20 -18.61 -3.78 12.90
CA LEU A 20 -19.26 -2.81 13.78
C LEU A 20 -18.56 -2.72 15.15
N ALA A 21 -17.48 -1.93 15.19
CA ALA A 21 -16.70 -1.67 16.39
C ALA A 21 -17.33 -0.56 17.25
N GLY A 22 -17.32 -0.74 18.57
CA GLY A 22 -17.98 0.18 19.49
C GLY A 22 -18.36 -0.48 20.81
N PRO A 23 -18.81 0.31 21.81
CA PRO A 23 -19.26 -0.25 23.07
C PRO A 23 -20.43 -1.20 22.87
N THR A 24 -20.42 -2.27 23.65
CA THR A 24 -21.57 -3.15 23.89
C THR A 24 -22.18 -2.79 25.25
N PRO A 25 -23.52 -2.79 25.40
CA PRO A 25 -24.19 -2.63 26.68
C PRO A 25 -23.66 -3.56 27.77
N ARG A 26 -23.59 -3.07 29.02
CA ARG A 26 -23.20 -3.87 30.20
C ARG A 26 -24.39 -4.40 31.01
N ASP A 27 -25.59 -4.02 30.63
CA ASP A 27 -26.85 -4.45 31.23
C ASP A 27 -27.90 -4.67 30.13
N ASP A 28 -28.97 -5.38 30.48
CA ASP A 28 -30.06 -5.73 29.54
C ASP A 28 -31.02 -4.56 29.27
N GLN A 29 -30.88 -3.44 30.01
CA GLN A 29 -31.76 -2.27 29.89
C GLN A 29 -31.23 -1.26 28.86
N THR A 30 -29.91 -1.22 28.67
CA THR A 30 -29.25 -0.29 27.77
C THR A 30 -29.30 -0.85 26.35
N PRO A 31 -29.98 -0.20 25.39
CA PRO A 31 -30.10 -0.72 24.04
C PRO A 31 -28.77 -0.67 23.29
N SER A 32 -28.48 -1.71 22.51
CA SER A 32 -27.39 -1.68 21.53
C SER A 32 -27.71 -0.73 20.38
N TRP A 33 -26.68 -0.06 19.85
CA TRP A 33 -26.76 0.78 18.66
C TRP A 33 -26.65 -0.03 17.36
N ARG A 34 -26.16 -1.27 17.42
CA ARG A 34 -25.88 -2.10 16.23
C ARG A 34 -27.14 -2.46 15.42
N PRO A 35 -28.31 -2.75 16.03
CA PRO A 35 -29.55 -2.91 15.27
C PRO A 35 -29.96 -1.68 14.45
N GLN A 36 -29.70 -0.46 14.96
CA GLN A 36 -29.92 0.77 14.18
C GLN A 36 -28.93 0.88 13.03
N ALA A 37 -27.65 0.56 13.26
CA ALA A 37 -26.64 0.55 12.21
C ALA A 37 -26.99 -0.42 11.08
N LEU A 38 -27.45 -1.63 11.41
CA LEU A 38 -27.90 -2.63 10.43
C LEU A 38 -29.06 -2.11 9.58
N ARG A 39 -30.08 -1.48 10.20
CA ARG A 39 -31.19 -0.85 9.47
C ARG A 39 -30.74 0.27 8.54
N ILE A 40 -29.78 1.09 8.96
CA ILE A 40 -29.22 2.17 8.14
C ILE A 40 -28.49 1.57 6.92
N LEU A 41 -27.68 0.54 7.12
CA LEU A 41 -26.96 -0.15 6.04
C LEU A 41 -27.94 -0.81 5.06
N GLU A 42 -28.94 -1.52 5.57
CA GLU A 42 -29.99 -2.15 4.76
C GLU A 42 -30.78 -1.13 3.93
N THR A 43 -31.24 -0.04 4.56
CA THR A 43 -31.98 1.04 3.87
C THR A 43 -31.12 1.74 2.82
N SER A 44 -29.80 1.74 3.01
CA SER A 44 -28.83 2.29 2.04
C SER A 44 -28.48 1.30 0.91
N GLY A 45 -29.13 0.13 0.86
CA GLY A 45 -28.92 -0.89 -0.18
C GLY A 45 -27.62 -1.68 -0.01
N TYR A 46 -27.04 -1.72 1.19
CA TYR A 46 -25.82 -2.50 1.43
C TYR A 46 -26.10 -4.00 1.29
N ASP A 47 -25.34 -4.67 0.44
CA ASP A 47 -25.49 -6.09 0.13
C ASP A 47 -24.36 -6.97 0.68
N GLY A 48 -23.30 -6.36 1.22
CA GLY A 48 -22.10 -7.06 1.72
C GLY A 48 -22.28 -7.75 3.07
N VAL A 49 -21.14 -8.11 3.66
CA VAL A 49 -21.06 -8.80 4.96
C VAL A 49 -20.92 -7.79 6.10
N VAL A 50 -21.66 -7.99 7.19
CA VAL A 50 -21.51 -7.19 8.42
C VAL A 50 -21.13 -8.11 9.58
N PHE A 51 -19.98 -7.85 10.18
CA PHE A 51 -19.50 -8.51 11.40
C PHE A 51 -20.01 -7.74 12.62
N VAL A 52 -20.76 -8.44 13.46
CA VAL A 52 -21.40 -7.93 14.67
C VAL A 52 -20.82 -8.64 15.89
N PRO A 53 -20.03 -7.99 16.75
CA PRO A 53 -19.39 -8.63 17.91
C PRO A 53 -20.35 -8.96 19.07
N GLU A 54 -21.65 -8.96 18.83
CA GLU A 54 -22.67 -9.41 19.78
C GLU A 54 -23.11 -10.82 19.40
N ALA A 55 -23.57 -11.62 20.36
CA ALA A 55 -24.18 -12.90 20.05
C ALA A 55 -25.53 -12.71 19.34
N ARG A 56 -25.90 -13.61 18.42
CA ARG A 56 -27.16 -13.54 17.66
C ARG A 56 -28.40 -13.50 18.56
N ASP A 57 -28.37 -14.25 19.66
CA ASP A 57 -29.43 -14.32 20.67
C ASP A 57 -29.31 -13.22 21.74
N GLY A 58 -28.31 -12.34 21.63
CA GLY A 58 -28.00 -11.31 22.62
C GLY A 58 -27.49 -11.86 23.96
N MET A 59 -27.32 -13.18 24.10
CA MET A 59 -26.92 -13.79 25.35
C MET A 59 -25.42 -13.72 25.53
N TRP A 60 -24.99 -13.31 26.72
CA TRP A 60 -23.59 -13.37 27.09
C TRP A 60 -23.09 -14.82 27.11
N ARG A 61 -21.95 -15.06 26.46
CA ARG A 61 -21.26 -16.36 26.44
C ARG A 61 -20.09 -16.31 27.43
N LYS A 62 -19.86 -17.43 28.14
CA LYS A 62 -18.72 -17.58 29.07
C LYS A 62 -17.36 -17.74 28.38
N ASP A 63 -17.36 -18.00 27.07
CA ASP A 63 -16.15 -18.23 26.28
C ASP A 63 -15.51 -16.89 25.90
N TYR A 64 -14.67 -16.39 26.81
CA TYR A 64 -13.96 -15.14 26.64
C TYR A 64 -12.91 -15.22 25.54
N ASP A 65 -12.16 -16.33 25.48
CA ASP A 65 -11.08 -16.51 24.51
C ASP A 65 -11.65 -16.65 23.09
N GLY A 66 -12.72 -17.42 22.92
CA GLY A 66 -13.40 -17.53 21.62
C GLY A 66 -14.01 -16.20 21.13
N GLN A 67 -14.48 -15.34 22.03
CA GLN A 67 -14.93 -13.99 21.67
C GLN A 67 -13.75 -13.16 21.13
N LEU A 68 -12.62 -13.17 21.83
CA LEU A 68 -11.43 -12.42 21.42
C LEU A 68 -10.87 -12.92 20.08
N GLU A 69 -10.80 -14.24 19.89
CA GLU A 69 -10.35 -14.83 18.63
C GLU A 69 -11.28 -14.48 17.46
N TRP A 70 -12.59 -14.50 17.70
CA TRP A 70 -13.57 -14.09 16.69
C TRP A 70 -13.42 -12.61 16.34
N GLU A 71 -13.26 -11.73 17.33
CA GLU A 71 -13.08 -10.29 17.11
C GLU A 71 -11.79 -10.01 16.33
N ASP A 72 -10.64 -10.57 16.74
CA ASP A 72 -9.37 -10.37 16.03
C ASP A 72 -9.47 -10.85 14.57
N LYS A 73 -10.00 -12.07 14.35
CA LYS A 73 -10.18 -12.62 13.00
C LYS A 73 -11.05 -11.71 12.13
N HIS A 74 -12.20 -11.27 12.62
CA HIS A 74 -13.15 -10.50 11.82
C HIS A 74 -12.76 -9.03 11.67
N LEU A 75 -12.04 -8.45 12.63
CA LEU A 75 -11.39 -7.16 12.47
C LEU A 75 -10.31 -7.21 11.37
N ASN A 76 -9.55 -8.30 11.25
CA ASN A 76 -8.59 -8.50 10.16
C ASN A 76 -9.30 -8.68 8.81
N LEU A 77 -10.34 -9.51 8.72
CA LEU A 77 -11.14 -9.76 7.51
C LEU A 77 -11.90 -8.53 6.98
N ALA A 78 -12.30 -7.62 7.86
CA ALA A 78 -13.12 -6.49 7.49
C ALA A 78 -12.42 -5.54 6.50
N ASP A 79 -13.13 -5.12 5.46
CA ASP A 79 -12.69 -4.09 4.53
C ASP A 79 -12.84 -2.68 5.08
N CYS A 80 -13.81 -2.50 5.98
CA CYS A 80 -14.02 -1.28 6.75
C CYS A 80 -14.31 -1.63 8.22
N VAL A 81 -13.63 -0.96 9.14
CA VAL A 81 -13.95 -0.98 10.57
C VAL A 81 -14.70 0.30 10.91
N LEU A 82 -16.02 0.18 11.08
CA LEU A 82 -16.89 1.28 11.46
C LEU A 82 -16.88 1.38 12.98
N PHE A 83 -16.18 2.40 13.50
CA PHE A 83 -16.22 2.74 14.91
C PHE A 83 -17.38 3.69 15.18
N TRP A 84 -18.38 3.25 15.93
CA TRP A 84 -19.38 4.15 16.52
C TRP A 84 -19.24 4.13 18.04
N VAL A 85 -18.93 5.29 18.64
CA VAL A 85 -18.62 5.42 20.05
C VAL A 85 -19.64 6.34 20.75
N PRO A 86 -20.90 5.89 20.96
CA PRO A 86 -21.91 6.61 21.72
C PRO A 86 -21.64 6.44 23.22
N ARG A 87 -20.44 6.84 23.65
CA ARG A 87 -19.95 6.52 24.99
C ARG A 87 -20.92 7.05 26.05
N GLU A 88 -21.23 6.19 26.99
CA GLU A 88 -21.87 6.55 28.25
C GLU A 88 -21.08 5.80 29.33
N ILE A 89 -20.58 6.51 30.34
CA ILE A 89 -19.52 6.00 31.22
C ILE A 89 -19.99 4.81 32.05
N LYS A 90 -21.26 4.78 32.44
CA LYS A 90 -21.80 3.74 33.32
C LYS A 90 -21.99 2.42 32.57
N ASN A 91 -22.72 2.46 31.46
CA ASN A 91 -23.27 1.27 30.82
C ASN A 91 -22.65 0.97 29.45
N MET A 92 -22.01 1.95 28.79
CA MET A 92 -21.35 1.79 27.48
C MET A 92 -19.99 2.54 27.41
N PRO A 93 -19.02 2.24 28.30
CA PRO A 93 -17.81 3.05 28.44
C PRO A 93 -16.80 2.89 27.30
N ALA A 94 -16.95 1.89 26.43
CA ALA A 94 -16.09 1.67 25.26
C ALA A 94 -14.60 1.54 25.61
N PHE A 95 -14.26 0.76 26.65
CA PHE A 95 -12.87 0.56 27.07
C PHE A 95 -12.08 -0.31 26.09
N THR A 96 -12.58 -1.50 25.73
CA THR A 96 -11.98 -2.36 24.70
C THR A 96 -11.89 -1.64 23.35
N THR A 97 -12.93 -0.88 23.00
CA THR A 97 -12.95 -0.04 21.80
C THR A 97 -11.81 0.98 21.73
N ASN A 98 -11.26 1.43 22.87
CA ASN A 98 -10.09 2.30 22.84
C ASN A 98 -8.84 1.58 22.33
N ASP A 99 -8.69 0.31 22.71
CA ASP A 99 -7.58 -0.54 22.28
C ASP A 99 -7.72 -0.90 20.80
N GLU A 100 -8.91 -1.34 20.39
CA GLU A 100 -9.24 -1.58 18.98
C GLU A 100 -8.98 -0.33 18.12
N TRP A 101 -9.42 0.85 18.56
CA TRP A 101 -9.12 2.11 17.88
C TRP A 101 -7.61 2.39 17.83
N GLY A 102 -6.89 2.12 18.92
CA GLY A 102 -5.43 2.24 19.00
C GLY A 102 -4.73 1.42 17.92
N THR A 103 -5.17 0.17 17.74
CA THR A 103 -4.68 -0.79 16.75
C THR A 103 -5.04 -0.39 15.32
N TRP A 104 -6.30 -0.02 15.07
CA TRP A 104 -6.83 0.10 13.70
C TRP A 104 -6.75 1.50 13.09
N LYS A 105 -6.58 2.58 13.86
CA LYS A 105 -6.59 3.97 13.34
C LYS A 105 -5.55 4.26 12.25
N TYR A 106 -4.46 3.49 12.16
CA TYR A 106 -3.43 3.64 11.12
C TYR A 106 -3.70 2.81 9.87
N SER A 107 -4.57 1.79 9.95
CA SER A 107 -4.79 0.76 8.94
C SER A 107 -5.31 1.26 7.59
N GLY A 108 -5.91 2.45 7.55
CA GLY A 108 -6.56 2.98 6.34
C GLY A 108 -7.94 2.41 6.05
N LYS A 109 -8.44 1.47 6.85
CA LYS A 109 -9.79 0.91 6.74
C LYS A 109 -10.76 1.36 7.84
N SER A 110 -10.38 2.29 8.71
CA SER A 110 -11.27 2.75 9.79
C SER A 110 -12.14 3.93 9.36
N VAL A 111 -13.35 4.00 9.89
CA VAL A 111 -14.23 5.18 9.92
C VAL A 111 -14.60 5.44 11.36
N PHE A 112 -14.59 6.71 11.79
CA PHE A 112 -14.83 7.08 13.19
C PHE A 112 -16.10 7.91 13.36
N GLY A 113 -16.95 7.54 14.30
CA GLY A 113 -18.10 8.33 14.68
C GLY A 113 -18.34 8.35 16.18
N ALA A 114 -18.80 9.49 16.68
CA ALA A 114 -19.30 9.62 18.03
C ALA A 114 -20.27 10.81 18.11
N PRO A 115 -21.33 10.74 18.96
CA PRO A 115 -22.15 11.89 19.27
C PRO A 115 -21.29 13.09 19.75
N PRO A 116 -21.66 14.34 19.44
CA PRO A 116 -20.88 15.52 19.84
C PRO A 116 -20.60 15.56 21.35
N ASN A 117 -21.59 15.13 22.14
CA ASN A 117 -21.56 15.16 23.59
C ASN A 117 -21.02 13.87 24.22
N ALA A 118 -20.50 12.92 23.43
CA ALA A 118 -19.96 11.67 23.96
C ALA A 118 -18.68 11.95 24.81
N PRO A 119 -18.71 11.65 26.13
CA PRO A 119 -17.64 11.99 27.05
C PRO A 119 -16.33 11.33 26.66
N LYS A 120 -15.21 12.01 26.94
CA LYS A 120 -13.85 11.47 26.80
C LYS A 120 -13.50 10.93 25.39
N THR A 121 -14.13 11.45 24.33
CA THR A 121 -13.84 11.06 22.92
C THR A 121 -12.84 11.99 22.20
N ASN A 122 -12.35 13.05 22.87
CA ASN A 122 -11.48 14.06 22.27
C ASN A 122 -10.18 13.49 21.72
N TYR A 123 -9.61 12.47 22.38
CA TYR A 123 -8.36 11.85 21.95
C TYR A 123 -8.54 11.07 20.64
N GLN A 124 -9.64 10.31 20.51
CA GLN A 124 -10.00 9.58 19.30
C GLN A 124 -10.25 10.56 18.16
N ARG A 125 -11.03 11.62 18.40
CA ARG A 125 -11.30 12.71 17.43
C ARG A 125 -10.01 13.39 16.95
N TYR A 126 -9.09 13.69 17.86
CA TYR A 126 -7.79 14.27 17.51
C TYR A 126 -7.02 13.37 16.54
N TYR A 127 -6.92 12.06 16.82
CA TYR A 127 -6.23 11.13 15.93
C TYR A 127 -6.97 10.90 14.62
N ALA A 128 -8.31 10.88 14.64
CA ALA A 128 -9.08 10.79 13.40
C ALA A 128 -8.76 11.98 12.48
N LYS A 129 -8.73 13.20 13.02
CA LYS A 129 -8.30 14.41 12.28
C LYS A 129 -6.84 14.34 11.83
N LYS A 130 -5.90 14.00 12.73
CA LYS A 130 -4.46 13.92 12.44
C LYS A 130 -4.13 12.89 11.35
N LEU A 131 -4.85 11.77 11.34
CA LEU A 131 -4.63 10.66 10.40
C LEU A 131 -5.54 10.72 9.18
N LEU A 132 -6.39 11.76 9.07
CA LEU A 132 -7.37 11.93 8.00
C LEU A 132 -8.32 10.73 7.89
N VAL A 133 -8.65 10.11 9.03
CA VAL A 133 -9.69 9.08 9.12
C VAL A 133 -11.05 9.76 8.91
N PRO A 134 -11.89 9.29 7.96
CA PRO A 134 -13.22 9.84 7.78
C PRO A 134 -14.02 9.79 9.07
N SER A 135 -14.64 10.91 9.44
CA SER A 135 -15.41 10.98 10.68
C SER A 135 -16.73 11.74 10.59
N ALA A 136 -17.71 11.33 11.39
CA ALA A 136 -19.01 11.96 11.51
C ALA A 136 -19.49 12.05 12.98
N GLU A 137 -20.54 12.83 13.22
CA GLU A 137 -21.13 13.02 14.55
C GLU A 137 -22.44 12.25 14.76
N THR A 138 -22.92 11.57 13.72
CA THR A 138 -24.14 10.75 13.72
C THR A 138 -23.82 9.34 13.23
N LEU A 139 -24.63 8.36 13.65
CA LEU A 139 -24.47 6.97 13.23
C LEU A 139 -24.69 6.85 11.71
N GLU A 140 -25.69 7.56 11.19
CA GLU A 140 -26.03 7.65 9.77
C GLU A 140 -24.86 8.22 8.95
N GLY A 141 -24.25 9.32 9.41
CA GLY A 141 -23.09 9.90 8.74
C GLY A 141 -21.87 8.97 8.78
N THR A 142 -21.70 8.23 9.87
CA THR A 142 -20.61 7.26 10.03
C THR A 142 -20.79 6.08 9.07
N ALA A 143 -22.01 5.54 8.96
CA ALA A 143 -22.35 4.50 8.01
C ALA A 143 -22.18 4.98 6.56
N ALA A 144 -22.61 6.19 6.22
CA ALA A 144 -22.43 6.76 4.89
C ALA A 144 -20.94 6.87 4.49
N LEU A 145 -20.07 7.26 5.43
CA LEU A 145 -18.62 7.29 5.20
C LEU A 145 -18.03 5.89 5.01
N ALA A 146 -18.50 4.89 5.76
CA ALA A 146 -18.10 3.49 5.57
C ALA A 146 -18.51 2.96 4.18
N LEU A 147 -19.74 3.22 3.75
CA LEU A 147 -20.22 2.84 2.41
C LEU A 147 -19.40 3.52 1.31
N LYS A 148 -19.10 4.82 1.45
CA LYS A 148 -18.24 5.55 0.52
C LYS A 148 -16.83 4.97 0.44
N MET A 149 -16.26 4.56 1.58
CA MET A 149 -14.94 3.93 1.63
C MET A 149 -14.89 2.60 0.88
N LEU A 150 -15.94 1.78 1.01
CA LEU A 150 -16.01 0.47 0.35
C LEU A 150 -16.22 0.59 -1.17
N GLY A 151 -17.03 1.55 -1.60
CA GLY A 151 -17.49 1.64 -2.99
C GLY A 151 -18.16 0.32 -3.42
N ASP A 152 -17.93 -0.09 -4.67
CA ASP A 152 -18.59 -1.26 -5.27
C ASP A 152 -18.11 -2.63 -4.73
N GLY A 153 -17.14 -2.64 -3.83
CA GLY A 153 -16.47 -3.87 -3.39
C GLY A 153 -15.56 -4.48 -4.47
N ALA A 154 -15.19 -5.74 -4.26
CA ALA A 154 -14.53 -6.61 -5.22
C ALA A 154 -14.70 -8.05 -4.72
N GLU A 155 -15.22 -8.92 -5.60
CA GLU A 155 -15.45 -10.32 -5.27
C GLU A 155 -14.14 -11.02 -4.90
N ARG A 156 -14.11 -11.66 -3.73
CA ARG A 156 -12.97 -12.41 -3.18
C ARG A 156 -13.48 -13.67 -2.49
N SER A 157 -12.68 -14.74 -2.58
CA SER A 157 -12.95 -16.06 -2.00
C SER A 157 -11.81 -16.54 -1.11
N ASP A 158 -12.12 -17.37 -0.12
CA ASP A 158 -11.13 -18.03 0.75
C ASP A 158 -10.13 -17.03 1.35
N GLY A 159 -8.83 -17.24 1.16
CA GLY A 159 -7.76 -16.38 1.67
C GLY A 159 -7.68 -15.00 1.01
N GLU A 160 -8.27 -14.81 -0.18
CA GLU A 160 -8.32 -13.50 -0.83
C GLU A 160 -9.12 -12.48 0.01
N ARG A 161 -10.10 -12.96 0.78
CA ARG A 161 -10.95 -12.13 1.64
C ARG A 161 -10.16 -11.47 2.78
N GLU A 162 -9.01 -12.03 3.13
CA GLU A 162 -8.12 -11.49 4.16
C GLU A 162 -7.24 -10.34 3.64
N VAL A 163 -7.28 -10.05 2.34
CA VAL A 163 -6.65 -8.86 1.75
C VAL A 163 -7.68 -7.74 1.66
N PRO A 164 -7.56 -6.63 2.43
CA PRO A 164 -8.54 -5.55 2.40
C PRO A 164 -8.69 -4.91 1.01
N LEU A 165 -9.89 -4.43 0.68
CA LEU A 165 -10.20 -3.85 -0.64
C LEU A 165 -9.19 -2.80 -1.12
N TYR A 166 -8.70 -1.96 -0.22
CA TYR A 166 -7.78 -0.87 -0.57
C TYR A 166 -6.39 -1.37 -0.99
N ILE A 167 -5.97 -2.57 -0.55
CA ILE A 167 -4.75 -3.26 -1.04
C ILE A 167 -5.09 -4.06 -2.29
N TRP A 168 -6.20 -4.81 -2.24
CA TRP A 168 -6.66 -5.66 -3.33
C TRP A 168 -6.73 -4.91 -4.66
N ARG A 169 -7.20 -3.66 -4.65
CA ARG A 169 -7.35 -2.83 -5.85
C ARG A 169 -6.05 -2.24 -6.38
N THR A 170 -4.94 -2.35 -5.64
CA THR A 170 -3.68 -1.74 -6.08
C THR A 170 -3.10 -2.51 -7.27
N PRO A 171 -2.53 -1.81 -8.28
CA PRO A 171 -1.86 -2.47 -9.41
C PRO A 171 -0.72 -3.39 -8.97
N HIS A 172 0.04 -2.98 -7.95
CA HIS A 172 1.20 -3.73 -7.47
C HIS A 172 0.83 -5.00 -6.69
N PHE A 173 -0.29 -5.01 -5.93
CA PHE A 173 -0.85 -6.26 -5.40
C PHE A 173 -1.31 -7.18 -6.53
N GLN A 174 -2.09 -6.65 -7.49
CA GLN A 174 -2.62 -7.46 -8.59
C GLN A 174 -1.51 -8.05 -9.46
N ALA A 175 -0.44 -7.31 -9.73
CA ALA A 175 0.70 -7.83 -10.49
C ALA A 175 1.37 -9.03 -9.80
N TRP A 176 1.61 -8.95 -8.48
CA TRP A 176 2.13 -10.07 -7.71
C TRP A 176 1.13 -11.24 -7.66
N TYR A 177 -0.14 -10.94 -7.37
CA TYR A 177 -1.16 -11.96 -7.20
C TYR A 177 -1.39 -12.75 -8.49
N GLN A 178 -1.47 -12.08 -9.65
CA GLN A 178 -1.59 -12.74 -10.94
C GLN A 178 -0.35 -13.57 -11.28
N ALA A 179 0.86 -13.13 -10.92
CA ALA A 179 2.05 -13.95 -11.08
C ALA A 179 1.97 -15.26 -10.27
N GLN A 180 1.47 -15.21 -9.03
CA GLN A 180 1.24 -16.41 -8.21
C GLN A 180 0.18 -17.33 -8.85
N LYS A 181 -0.96 -16.78 -9.26
CA LYS A 181 -2.02 -17.56 -9.94
C LYS A 181 -1.54 -18.20 -11.23
N ASN A 182 -0.76 -17.49 -12.03
CA ASN A 182 -0.20 -17.99 -13.29
C ASN A 182 0.81 -19.13 -13.06
N ALA A 183 1.54 -19.10 -11.94
CA ALA A 183 2.37 -20.23 -11.49
C ALA A 183 1.54 -21.40 -10.93
N GLY A 184 0.21 -21.24 -10.82
CA GLY A 184 -0.72 -22.23 -10.27
C GLY A 184 -0.86 -22.19 -8.75
N ASN A 185 -0.24 -21.21 -8.07
CA ASN A 185 -0.31 -21.05 -6.63
C ASN A 185 -1.65 -20.43 -6.20
N ARG A 186 -2.01 -20.62 -4.92
CA ARG A 186 -3.25 -20.08 -4.33
C ARG A 186 -2.94 -19.31 -3.05
N LEU A 187 -3.65 -18.22 -2.83
CA LEU A 187 -3.60 -17.46 -1.59
C LEU A 187 -4.60 -18.06 -0.59
N ASP A 188 -4.09 -18.73 0.44
CA ASP A 188 -4.88 -19.42 1.46
C ASP A 188 -5.09 -18.58 2.71
N GLY A 189 -4.35 -17.48 2.87
CA GLY A 189 -4.53 -16.52 3.96
C GLY A 189 -3.58 -15.33 3.84
N ALA A 190 -3.96 -14.23 4.49
CA ALA A 190 -3.21 -12.98 4.47
C ALA A 190 -3.42 -12.17 5.77
N ARG A 191 -2.40 -11.43 6.20
CA ARG A 191 -2.52 -10.47 7.31
C ARG A 191 -1.74 -9.22 7.01
N VAL A 192 -2.42 -8.08 7.05
CA VAL A 192 -1.77 -6.77 6.86
C VAL A 192 -0.95 -6.46 8.11
N LEU A 193 0.37 -6.35 7.94
CA LEU A 193 1.28 -5.98 9.02
C LEU A 193 1.52 -4.47 9.08
N SER A 194 1.63 -3.83 7.91
CA SER A 194 1.85 -2.39 7.81
C SER A 194 1.41 -1.85 6.47
N VAL A 195 0.99 -0.58 6.46
CA VAL A 195 0.68 0.19 5.26
C VAL A 195 1.26 1.58 5.40
N PHE A 196 1.92 2.06 4.35
CA PHE A 196 2.42 3.41 4.23
C PHE A 196 1.64 4.13 3.13
N ARG A 197 0.97 5.21 3.56
CA ARG A 197 0.03 5.96 2.73
C ARG A 197 0.52 7.38 2.54
N VAL A 198 0.47 7.84 1.31
CA VAL A 198 0.97 9.14 0.86
C VAL A 198 -0.15 9.92 0.14
N GLY A 199 0.16 11.15 -0.27
CA GLY A 199 -0.81 12.09 -0.83
C GLY A 199 -1.41 13.01 0.24
N LYS A 200 -2.00 14.12 -0.21
CA LYS A 200 -2.52 15.18 0.68
C LYS A 200 -3.62 14.68 1.61
N LYS A 201 -4.33 13.61 1.21
CA LYS A 201 -5.42 12.97 1.95
C LYS A 201 -5.09 11.54 2.39
N LYS A 202 -3.84 11.09 2.29
CA LYS A 202 -3.42 9.69 2.53
C LYS A 202 -4.20 8.68 1.70
N GLU A 203 -4.51 9.06 0.47
CA GLU A 203 -5.35 8.34 -0.48
C GLU A 203 -4.57 7.30 -1.30
N LEU A 204 -3.25 7.42 -1.40
CA LEU A 204 -2.41 6.49 -2.16
C LEU A 204 -1.72 5.50 -1.23
N ILE A 205 -1.84 4.20 -1.53
CA ILE A 205 -1.04 3.16 -0.89
C ILE A 205 0.31 3.09 -1.60
N PHE A 206 1.34 3.68 -1.00
CA PHE A 206 2.68 3.67 -1.57
C PHE A 206 3.40 2.36 -1.27
N LEU A 207 3.24 1.83 -0.05
CA LEU A 207 3.87 0.58 0.34
C LEU A 207 2.96 -0.20 1.30
N PHE A 208 2.94 -1.52 1.17
CA PHE A 208 2.35 -2.41 2.17
C PHE A 208 3.25 -3.60 2.49
N VAL A 209 3.05 -4.15 3.69
CA VAL A 209 3.65 -5.41 4.13
C VAL A 209 2.51 -6.36 4.48
N LEU A 210 2.45 -7.48 3.77
CA LEU A 210 1.41 -8.50 3.90
C LEU A 210 2.05 -9.83 4.28
N HIS A 211 1.76 -10.34 5.47
CA HIS A 211 2.07 -11.74 5.79
C HIS A 211 1.14 -12.64 4.99
N VAL A 212 1.64 -13.71 4.39
CA VAL A 212 0.85 -14.55 3.49
C VAL A 212 0.98 -16.04 3.83
N ASN A 213 -0.10 -16.75 3.57
CA ASN A 213 -0.11 -18.20 3.44
C ASN A 213 -0.34 -18.54 1.97
N ILE A 214 0.71 -18.99 1.28
CA ILE A 214 0.65 -19.37 -0.13
C ILE A 214 0.70 -20.88 -0.26
N TYR A 215 -0.32 -21.48 -0.85
CA TYR A 215 -0.24 -22.86 -1.33
C TYR A 215 0.56 -22.89 -2.63
N VAL A 216 1.71 -23.57 -2.58
CA VAL A 216 2.65 -23.70 -3.69
C VAL A 216 2.35 -24.98 -4.44
N LYS A 217 1.76 -24.86 -5.64
CA LYS A 217 1.22 -26.02 -6.37
C LYS A 217 2.30 -27.02 -6.78
N SER A 218 3.45 -26.55 -7.23
CA SER A 218 4.57 -27.40 -7.64
C SER A 218 5.17 -28.22 -6.50
N GLU A 219 4.97 -27.77 -5.26
CA GLU A 219 5.56 -28.38 -4.06
C GLU A 219 4.51 -29.05 -3.15
N ASN A 220 3.22 -28.91 -3.47
CA ASN A 220 2.09 -29.43 -2.69
C ASN A 220 2.20 -29.11 -1.18
N ARG A 221 2.53 -27.85 -0.86
CA ARG A 221 2.64 -27.38 0.54
C ARG A 221 2.26 -25.92 0.66
N ASN A 222 1.97 -25.51 1.89
CA ASN A 222 1.82 -24.10 2.24
C ASN A 222 3.18 -23.48 2.63
N LYS A 223 3.39 -22.23 2.25
CA LYS A 223 4.50 -21.37 2.66
C LYS A 223 3.91 -20.22 3.47
N THR A 224 4.24 -20.17 4.76
CA THR A 224 3.54 -19.33 5.75
C THR A 224 4.47 -18.49 6.62
N ASN A 225 5.75 -18.38 6.27
CA ASN A 225 6.76 -17.68 7.06
C ASN A 225 7.43 -16.54 6.29
N GLU A 226 6.71 -15.95 5.34
CA GLU A 226 7.19 -14.87 4.49
C GLU A 226 6.21 -13.71 4.47
N VAL A 227 6.75 -12.54 4.11
CA VAL A 227 5.99 -11.32 3.89
C VAL A 227 6.15 -10.89 2.44
N VAL A 228 5.08 -10.32 1.90
CA VAL A 228 5.07 -9.61 0.64
C VAL A 228 5.23 -8.13 0.96
N VAL A 229 6.37 -7.54 0.56
CA VAL A 229 6.55 -6.09 0.56
C VAL A 229 6.32 -5.57 -0.86
N SER A 230 5.33 -4.71 -1.02
CA SER A 230 4.95 -4.23 -2.35
C SER A 230 4.80 -2.71 -2.37
N ARG A 231 5.15 -2.12 -3.51
CA ARG A 231 5.03 -0.71 -3.86
C ARG A 231 4.80 -0.59 -5.37
N PRO A 232 4.40 0.58 -5.90
CA PRO A 232 4.34 0.79 -7.34
C PRO A 232 5.67 0.44 -8.04
N ASP A 233 5.57 -0.06 -9.27
CA ASP A 233 6.72 -0.24 -10.15
C ASP A 233 7.41 1.11 -10.43
N ILE A 234 8.63 1.05 -10.95
CA ILE A 234 9.39 2.22 -11.39
C ILE A 234 9.65 2.17 -12.89
N SER A 235 9.87 3.34 -13.50
CA SER A 235 10.49 3.45 -14.82
C SER A 235 11.91 3.95 -14.65
N SER A 236 12.89 3.28 -15.26
CA SER A 236 14.31 3.66 -15.18
C SER A 236 14.91 3.78 -16.57
N ILE A 237 15.76 4.79 -16.80
CA ILE A 237 16.30 5.08 -18.15
C ILE A 237 17.81 5.06 -18.17
N LEU A 238 18.35 4.16 -18.97
CA LEU A 238 19.77 4.16 -19.31
C LEU A 238 20.03 5.13 -20.47
N LEU A 239 20.57 6.30 -20.16
CA LEU A 239 21.19 7.18 -21.16
C LEU A 239 22.67 6.87 -21.28
N TYR A 240 23.16 6.63 -22.50
CA TYR A 240 24.55 6.25 -22.71
C TYR A 240 25.16 6.81 -24.00
N HIS A 241 26.46 7.09 -23.97
CA HIS A 241 27.27 7.45 -25.12
C HIS A 241 28.34 6.37 -25.37
N PRO A 242 28.26 5.61 -26.48
CA PRO A 242 29.18 4.52 -26.77
C PRO A 242 30.65 4.97 -26.83
N GLY A 243 31.50 4.26 -26.09
CA GLY A 243 32.96 4.36 -26.19
C GLY A 243 33.52 3.44 -27.29
N LYS A 244 34.86 3.33 -27.36
CA LYS A 244 35.49 2.36 -28.29
C LYS A 244 35.26 0.91 -27.86
N THR A 245 35.09 0.70 -26.55
CA THR A 245 34.76 -0.58 -25.92
C THR A 245 33.52 -0.39 -25.04
N SER A 246 32.85 -1.49 -24.69
CA SER A 246 31.73 -1.46 -23.73
C SER A 246 32.15 -0.84 -22.39
N ALA A 247 33.35 -1.17 -21.91
CA ALA A 247 33.95 -0.59 -20.70
C ALA A 247 34.16 0.93 -20.77
N GLU A 248 34.39 1.48 -21.96
CA GLU A 248 34.55 2.92 -22.20
C GLU A 248 33.23 3.65 -22.47
N THR A 249 32.10 2.95 -22.49
CA THR A 249 30.80 3.58 -22.70
C THR A 249 30.45 4.45 -21.50
N GLU A 250 30.15 5.72 -21.76
CA GLU A 250 29.74 6.68 -20.73
C GLU A 250 28.24 6.55 -20.48
N VAL A 251 27.86 6.51 -19.21
CA VAL A 251 26.49 6.36 -18.71
C VAL A 251 26.14 7.57 -17.84
N ILE A 252 24.92 8.06 -18.01
CA ILE A 252 24.35 9.09 -17.14
C ILE A 252 23.67 8.40 -15.96
N LEU A 253 24.11 8.76 -14.76
CA LEU A 253 23.52 8.38 -13.48
C LEU A 253 22.97 9.63 -12.79
N ILE A 254 22.09 9.41 -11.83
CA ILE A 254 21.81 10.38 -10.78
C ILE A 254 22.47 9.96 -9.47
N LYS A 255 22.81 10.95 -8.66
CA LYS A 255 23.20 10.79 -7.26
C LYS A 255 22.23 11.54 -6.38
N GLU A 256 21.72 10.86 -5.36
CA GLU A 256 20.74 11.44 -4.44
C GLU A 256 20.94 10.88 -3.03
N PHE A 257 20.78 11.72 -2.01
CA PHE A 257 20.69 11.24 -0.64
C PHE A 257 19.37 10.47 -0.46
N ARG A 258 19.47 9.21 -0.06
CA ARG A 258 18.30 8.42 0.36
C ARG A 258 18.59 7.82 1.73
N SER A 259 17.64 7.94 2.65
CA SER A 259 17.79 7.40 4.01
C SER A 259 18.09 5.89 4.09
N PRO A 260 17.71 5.02 3.12
CA PRO A 260 18.14 3.63 3.09
C PRO A 260 19.55 3.38 2.54
N ALA A 261 20.23 4.40 2.00
CA ALA A 261 21.53 4.22 1.37
C ALA A 261 22.56 3.68 2.39
N ALA A 262 23.17 2.54 2.04
CA ALA A 262 24.26 1.92 2.78
C ALA A 262 25.59 2.06 2.01
N THR A 263 25.77 3.20 1.34
CA THR A 263 26.95 3.55 0.55
C THR A 263 27.92 4.39 1.37
N THR A 264 29.12 4.61 0.83
CA THR A 264 30.20 5.33 1.53
C THR A 264 29.89 6.81 1.81
N ASP A 265 28.98 7.41 1.06
CA ASP A 265 28.62 8.82 1.12
C ASP A 265 27.16 9.06 1.50
N GLY A 266 26.40 7.99 1.77
CA GLY A 266 24.96 8.06 2.07
C GLY A 266 24.08 8.41 0.86
N ASN A 267 24.63 8.37 -0.36
CA ASN A 267 23.87 8.60 -1.59
C ASN A 267 23.66 7.30 -2.35
N VAL A 268 22.51 7.17 -3.00
CA VAL A 268 22.32 6.16 -4.06
C VAL A 268 22.84 6.71 -5.39
N TRP A 269 23.32 5.81 -6.23
CA TRP A 269 23.86 6.11 -7.55
C TRP A 269 23.13 5.24 -8.57
N GLU A 270 22.08 5.77 -9.16
CA GLU A 270 21.07 5.01 -9.92
C GLU A 270 20.87 5.60 -11.32
N LEU A 271 20.19 4.85 -12.19
CA LEU A 271 19.67 5.41 -13.43
C LEU A 271 18.55 6.40 -13.09
N PRO A 272 18.39 7.51 -13.84
CA PRO A 272 17.23 8.37 -13.68
C PRO A 272 15.92 7.57 -13.74
N GLY A 273 15.03 7.77 -12.78
CA GLY A 273 13.79 7.03 -12.69
C GLY A 273 13.12 6.99 -11.33
N GLY A 274 11.82 6.71 -11.36
CA GLY A 274 10.99 6.66 -10.16
C GLY A 274 9.63 6.03 -10.43
N SER A 275 8.76 6.08 -9.41
CA SER A 275 7.38 5.59 -9.52
C SER A 275 6.47 6.71 -9.96
N ALA A 276 5.52 6.41 -10.85
CA ALA A 276 4.50 7.36 -11.29
C ALA A 276 3.86 8.12 -10.12
N SER A 277 3.93 9.46 -10.23
CA SER A 277 3.40 10.41 -9.23
C SER A 277 1.88 10.37 -9.09
N ARG A 278 1.19 9.85 -10.12
CA ARG A 278 -0.27 9.69 -10.16
C ARG A 278 -0.69 8.42 -10.90
N PRO A 279 -1.87 7.86 -10.60
CA PRO A 279 -2.41 6.70 -11.30
C PRO A 279 -2.63 6.98 -12.80
N GLY A 280 -2.41 5.95 -13.63
CA GLY A 280 -2.72 5.98 -15.07
C GLY A 280 -1.62 6.52 -15.97
N ILE A 281 -0.45 6.89 -15.44
CA ILE A 281 0.72 7.19 -16.26
C ILE A 281 1.34 5.87 -16.75
N GLU A 282 1.53 5.76 -18.06
CA GLU A 282 2.17 4.60 -18.67
C GLU A 282 3.70 4.62 -18.46
N PRO A 283 4.38 3.47 -18.35
CA PRO A 283 5.80 3.44 -18.03
C PRO A 283 6.72 4.31 -18.92
N PRO A 284 6.53 4.42 -20.26
CA PRO A 284 7.35 5.29 -21.10
C PRO A 284 7.12 6.78 -20.82
N GLU A 285 5.89 7.19 -20.54
CA GLU A 285 5.55 8.58 -20.17
C GLU A 285 6.20 8.93 -18.83
N ASN A 286 6.08 8.03 -17.84
CA ASN A 286 6.71 8.18 -16.54
C ASN A 286 8.23 8.33 -16.66
N ALA A 287 8.87 7.52 -17.50
CA ALA A 287 10.30 7.66 -17.76
C ALA A 287 10.69 9.08 -18.22
N VAL A 288 9.93 9.67 -19.15
CA VAL A 288 10.22 11.03 -19.64
C VAL A 288 10.06 12.07 -18.54
N GLU A 289 9.02 11.95 -17.72
CA GLU A 289 8.77 12.86 -16.59
C GLU A 289 9.91 12.81 -15.57
N GLU A 290 10.29 11.60 -15.13
CA GLU A 290 11.38 11.36 -14.16
C GLU A 290 12.73 11.88 -14.69
N LEU A 291 13.08 11.57 -15.94
CA LEU A 291 14.33 12.06 -16.54
C LEU A 291 14.40 13.58 -16.54
N ARG A 292 13.32 14.25 -16.91
CA ARG A 292 13.27 15.72 -16.93
C ARG A 292 13.36 16.29 -15.52
N GLU A 293 12.67 15.69 -14.56
CA GLU A 293 12.67 16.13 -13.17
C GLU A 293 14.06 15.99 -12.53
N GLU A 294 14.68 14.83 -12.68
CA GLU A 294 15.91 14.48 -11.97
C GLU A 294 17.19 14.98 -12.66
N THR A 295 17.12 15.37 -13.93
CA THR A 295 18.30 15.81 -14.69
C THR A 295 18.12 17.12 -15.45
N GLY A 296 16.90 17.64 -15.57
CA GLY A 296 16.57 18.77 -16.45
C GLY A 296 16.58 18.44 -17.95
N PHE A 297 16.99 17.23 -18.34
CA PHE A 297 17.14 16.84 -19.74
C PHE A 297 15.81 16.42 -20.35
N THR A 298 15.60 16.76 -21.63
CA THR A 298 14.45 16.27 -22.40
C THR A 298 14.93 15.53 -23.63
N ILE A 299 14.24 14.44 -23.95
CA ILE A 299 14.54 13.58 -25.09
C ILE A 299 13.24 13.15 -25.74
N ASP A 300 13.27 13.01 -27.07
CA ASP A 300 12.16 12.44 -27.82
C ASP A 300 11.88 11.00 -27.33
N PRO A 301 10.68 10.69 -26.83
CA PRO A 301 10.32 9.35 -26.36
C PRO A 301 10.48 8.28 -27.45
N PHE A 302 10.41 8.63 -28.74
CA PHE A 302 10.65 7.70 -29.85
C PHE A 302 12.09 7.16 -29.91
N ARG A 303 13.03 7.79 -29.19
CA ARG A 303 14.41 7.29 -29.06
C ARG A 303 14.55 6.19 -28.00
N PHE A 304 13.53 5.97 -27.18
CA PHE A 304 13.57 4.94 -26.14
C PHE A 304 13.43 3.55 -26.74
N LYS A 305 14.41 2.70 -26.46
CA LYS A 305 14.27 1.26 -26.57
C LYS A 305 13.75 0.71 -25.25
N MET A 306 12.60 0.04 -25.31
CA MET A 306 12.00 -0.63 -24.16
C MET A 306 12.65 -1.99 -23.93
N HIS A 307 12.91 -2.33 -22.67
CA HIS A 307 13.40 -3.63 -22.24
C HIS A 307 12.38 -4.31 -21.33
N ALA A 308 12.48 -5.63 -21.20
CA ALA A 308 11.52 -6.40 -20.41
C ALA A 308 11.61 -6.04 -18.91
N PRO A 309 10.48 -5.80 -18.23
CA PRO A 309 10.50 -5.42 -16.82
C PRO A 309 10.97 -6.58 -15.93
N ARG A 310 11.77 -6.27 -14.90
CA ARG A 310 12.34 -7.26 -13.97
C ARG A 310 12.23 -6.80 -12.53
N GLN A 311 12.13 -7.75 -11.60
CA GLN A 311 12.19 -7.46 -10.16
C GLN A 311 13.60 -7.04 -9.79
N LEU A 312 13.70 -6.04 -8.89
CA LEU A 312 14.96 -5.49 -8.42
C LEU A 312 15.59 -6.39 -7.35
N ALA A 313 14.80 -6.78 -6.35
CA ALA A 313 15.22 -7.62 -5.23
C ALA A 313 14.08 -8.59 -4.86
N ALA A 314 13.99 -9.72 -5.56
CA ALA A 314 12.81 -10.60 -5.55
C ALA A 314 12.41 -11.17 -4.17
N THR A 315 13.37 -11.37 -3.26
CA THR A 315 13.11 -11.84 -1.88
C THR A 315 12.73 -10.73 -0.92
N LEU A 316 12.88 -9.47 -1.31
CA LEU A 316 12.54 -8.31 -0.48
C LEU A 316 11.25 -7.64 -0.96
N SER A 317 11.13 -7.34 -2.26
CA SER A 317 9.99 -6.63 -2.79
C SER A 317 9.51 -7.13 -4.14
N THR A 318 8.20 -7.01 -4.37
CA THR A 318 7.55 -7.54 -5.58
C THR A 318 7.64 -6.61 -6.79
N HIS A 319 7.90 -5.32 -6.57
CA HIS A 319 7.87 -4.30 -7.63
C HIS A 319 8.97 -4.54 -8.67
N LYS A 320 8.73 -4.05 -9.88
CA LYS A 320 9.60 -4.18 -11.03
C LYS A 320 10.11 -2.83 -11.50
N ALA A 321 11.26 -2.87 -12.17
CA ALA A 321 11.76 -1.77 -12.97
C ALA A 321 11.39 -2.01 -14.44
N HIS A 322 10.73 -1.03 -15.04
CA HIS A 322 10.53 -0.93 -16.49
C HIS A 322 11.74 -0.17 -17.06
N LEU A 323 12.68 -0.91 -17.65
CA LEU A 323 13.93 -0.35 -18.13
C LEU A 323 13.80 0.17 -19.57
N PHE A 324 14.23 1.40 -19.77
CA PHE A 324 14.38 2.05 -21.07
C PHE A 324 15.84 2.34 -21.33
N SER A 325 16.22 2.46 -22.60
CA SER A 325 17.55 2.96 -22.95
C SER A 325 17.50 3.88 -24.15
N ALA A 326 18.35 4.91 -24.15
CA ALA A 326 18.58 5.76 -25.31
C ALA A 326 20.07 6.10 -25.44
N ARG A 327 20.56 6.03 -26.67
CA ARG A 327 21.88 6.57 -27.00
C ARG A 327 21.79 8.09 -27.05
N ILE A 328 22.71 8.78 -26.38
CA ILE A 328 22.83 10.24 -26.43
C ILE A 328 23.93 10.68 -27.40
N THR A 329 23.76 11.84 -28.03
CA THR A 329 24.77 12.44 -28.92
C THR A 329 25.94 12.99 -28.11
N LYS A 330 27.00 13.40 -28.80
CA LYS A 330 28.14 14.04 -28.15
C LYS A 330 27.74 15.39 -27.56
N GLU A 331 26.90 16.14 -28.26
CA GLU A 331 26.40 17.45 -27.83
C GLU A 331 25.52 17.32 -26.57
N GLU A 332 24.69 16.28 -26.50
CA GLU A 332 23.87 15.94 -25.33
C GLU A 332 24.75 15.51 -24.15
N LEU A 333 25.79 14.72 -24.39
CA LEU A 333 26.76 14.35 -23.35
C LEU A 333 27.50 15.59 -22.81
N GLU A 334 27.92 16.50 -23.69
CA GLU A 334 28.52 17.78 -23.26
C GLU A 334 27.53 18.67 -22.49
N TRP A 335 26.24 18.55 -22.77
CA TRP A 335 25.20 19.21 -21.97
C TRP A 335 25.18 18.67 -20.55
N PHE A 336 25.15 17.35 -20.35
CA PHE A 336 25.22 16.75 -19.02
C PHE A 336 26.51 17.12 -18.27
N ARG A 337 27.64 17.24 -18.97
CA ARG A 337 28.90 17.70 -18.36
C ARG A 337 28.81 19.11 -17.79
N ARG A 338 28.01 19.99 -18.42
CA ARG A 338 27.75 21.36 -17.93
C ARG A 338 26.78 21.38 -16.74
N GLU A 339 25.85 20.45 -16.67
CA GLU A 339 24.90 20.31 -15.55
C GLU A 339 25.51 19.64 -14.31
N LYS A 340 26.77 19.20 -14.38
CA LYS A 340 27.42 18.55 -13.23
C LYS A 340 27.45 19.49 -12.02
N GLY A 341 26.93 19.00 -10.88
CA GLY A 341 26.86 19.74 -9.63
C GLY A 341 25.67 20.70 -9.52
N VAL A 342 24.86 20.81 -10.58
CA VAL A 342 23.55 21.47 -10.51
C VAL A 342 22.58 20.50 -9.82
N ALA A 343 21.79 21.03 -8.87
CA ALA A 343 20.75 20.27 -8.22
C ALA A 343 19.47 20.31 -9.06
N HIS A 344 18.89 19.14 -9.31
CA HIS A 344 17.58 18.97 -9.93
C HIS A 344 16.60 18.31 -8.93
N GLY A 345 15.39 17.99 -9.38
CA GLY A 345 14.30 17.47 -8.53
C GLY A 345 13.36 18.56 -8.00
N ASP A 346 12.34 18.13 -7.23
CA ASP A 346 11.36 19.04 -6.64
C ASP A 346 11.85 19.62 -5.31
N GLY A 347 12.33 20.87 -5.37
CA GLY A 347 12.83 21.63 -4.23
C GLY A 347 11.80 21.88 -3.11
N GLU A 348 10.50 21.75 -3.37
CA GLU A 348 9.45 21.84 -2.34
C GLU A 348 9.30 20.53 -1.55
N PHE A 349 9.68 19.38 -2.13
CA PHE A 349 9.46 18.03 -1.56
C PHE A 349 10.74 17.32 -1.11
N SER A 350 11.82 18.07 -0.87
CA SER A 350 13.13 17.61 -0.36
C SER A 350 13.97 16.73 -1.29
N GLU A 351 13.46 16.38 -2.48
CA GLU A 351 14.17 15.62 -3.49
C GLU A 351 15.24 16.48 -4.15
N ARG A 352 16.48 15.97 -4.20
CA ARG A 352 17.64 16.67 -4.76
C ARG A 352 18.58 15.70 -5.43
N THR A 353 18.52 15.66 -6.74
CA THR A 353 19.35 14.80 -7.58
C THR A 353 20.50 15.60 -8.20
N TYR A 354 21.60 14.92 -8.46
CA TYR A 354 22.77 15.47 -9.14
C TYR A 354 23.19 14.54 -10.28
N VAL A 355 23.38 15.10 -11.47
CA VAL A 355 23.88 14.33 -12.62
C VAL A 355 25.32 13.88 -12.38
N GLU A 356 25.57 12.58 -12.60
CA GLU A 356 26.89 11.98 -12.58
C GLU A 356 27.14 11.24 -13.90
N ILE A 357 28.34 11.40 -14.46
CA ILE A 357 28.74 10.75 -15.72
C ILE A 357 29.87 9.80 -15.38
N LYS A 358 29.69 8.53 -15.71
CA LYS A 358 30.65 7.47 -15.43
C LYS A 358 30.78 6.53 -16.61
N THR A 359 31.99 6.07 -16.87
CA THR A 359 32.20 4.93 -17.76
C THR A 359 31.70 3.65 -17.10
N VAL A 360 31.31 2.66 -17.90
CA VAL A 360 30.96 1.32 -17.38
C VAL A 360 32.09 0.75 -16.51
N ARG A 361 33.36 0.98 -16.87
CA ARG A 361 34.51 0.58 -16.04
C ARG A 361 34.47 1.23 -14.66
N GLU A 362 34.32 2.55 -14.59
CA GLU A 362 34.24 3.26 -13.30
C GLU A 362 33.05 2.82 -12.45
N ILE A 363 31.92 2.44 -13.08
CA ILE A 363 30.75 1.92 -12.39
C ILE A 363 31.07 0.57 -11.74
N LEU A 364 31.73 -0.33 -12.47
CA LEU A 364 32.09 -1.67 -11.97
C LEU A 364 33.21 -1.63 -10.91
N ASP A 365 34.11 -0.65 -10.99
CA ASP A 365 35.20 -0.45 -10.03
C ASP A 365 34.77 0.32 -8.76
N SER A 366 33.56 0.88 -8.74
CA SER A 366 33.03 1.70 -7.64
C SER A 366 32.14 0.89 -6.70
N PRO A 367 32.20 1.13 -5.37
CA PRO A 367 31.31 0.46 -4.41
C PRO A 367 29.92 1.11 -4.32
N ASN A 368 29.67 2.22 -5.04
CA ASN A 368 28.48 3.04 -4.80
C ASN A 368 27.23 2.63 -5.62
N PRO A 369 27.30 2.40 -6.95
CA PRO A 369 26.16 1.88 -7.69
C PRO A 369 25.78 0.49 -7.20
N ASP A 370 24.49 0.27 -6.95
CA ASP A 370 24.02 -1.02 -6.45
C ASP A 370 23.99 -2.09 -7.55
N TRP A 371 23.85 -3.36 -7.13
CA TRP A 371 23.77 -4.48 -8.07
C TRP A 371 22.59 -4.38 -9.02
N THR A 372 21.49 -3.74 -8.63
CA THR A 372 20.34 -3.51 -9.50
C THR A 372 20.71 -2.59 -10.65
N THR A 373 21.33 -1.46 -10.36
CA THR A 373 21.78 -0.46 -11.33
C THR A 373 22.82 -1.06 -12.27
N ILE A 374 23.82 -1.76 -11.73
CA ILE A 374 24.82 -2.48 -12.52
C ILE A 374 24.14 -3.49 -13.44
N GLY A 375 23.21 -4.30 -12.92
CA GLY A 375 22.47 -5.30 -13.69
C GLY A 375 21.65 -4.70 -14.83
N MET A 376 21.00 -3.55 -14.59
CA MET A 376 20.27 -2.83 -15.64
C MET A 376 21.20 -2.33 -16.74
N ILE A 377 22.33 -1.71 -16.38
CA ILE A 377 23.34 -1.20 -17.33
C ILE A 377 23.88 -2.35 -18.20
N MET A 378 24.35 -3.42 -17.56
CA MET A 378 24.97 -4.55 -18.24
C MET A 378 23.98 -5.38 -19.06
N SER A 379 22.67 -5.30 -18.77
CA SER A 379 21.65 -5.94 -19.61
C SER A 379 21.51 -5.29 -21.00
N VAL A 380 21.96 -4.04 -21.14
CA VAL A 380 21.85 -3.25 -22.37
C VAL A 380 23.20 -3.08 -23.05
N ILE A 381 24.23 -2.71 -22.29
CA ILE A 381 25.59 -2.50 -22.81
C ILE A 381 26.28 -3.86 -22.84
N ASN A 382 26.32 -4.48 -24.02
CA ASN A 382 27.04 -5.71 -24.30
C ASN A 382 28.27 -5.43 -25.15
#